data_AF-A0A367GHJ6-F1
#
_entry.id   AF-A0A367GHJ6-F1
#
_cell.length_a   1.000
_cell.length_b   1.000
_cell.length_c   1.000
_cell.angle_alpha   90.00
_cell.angle_beta   90.00
_cell.angle_gamma   90.00
#
_symmetry.space_group_name_H-M   'P 1'
#
loop_
_entity.id
_entity.type
_entity.pdbx_description
1 polymer ?
#
loop_
_entity_poly.entity_id
_entity_poly.type
_entity_poly.pdbx_seq_one_letter_code
_entity_poly.pdbx_strand_id
1 'polypeptide(L)' 'MPKYSDKPCARCGKMMLHAYCSQRYCKACALLVRSDDAIISRAKQRSRRARSEIARVNALARAEGKTYGCYVALHEPRKG' A
#
# COMPACT_ATOMS: atom_id res chain seq x y z
N MET A 1 14.02 15.74 28.84
CA MET A 1 13.94 16.32 27.48
C MET A 1 12.66 17.14 27.36
N PRO A 2 12.67 18.29 26.65
CA PRO A 2 11.45 19.06 26.40
C PRO A 2 10.43 18.21 25.63
N LYS A 3 9.15 18.27 26.00
CA LYS A 3 8.07 17.56 25.28
C LYS A 3 7.67 18.28 23.99
N TYR A 4 7.92 19.59 23.94
CA TYR A 4 7.59 20.47 22.83
C TYR A 4 8.80 21.32 22.45
N SER A 5 8.91 21.65 21.17
CA SER A 5 9.92 22.55 20.63
C SER A 5 9.44 23.19 19.34
N ASP A 6 9.92 24.39 19.06
CA ASP A 6 9.73 24.99 17.74
C ASP A 6 10.65 24.29 16.74
N LYS A 7 10.10 23.86 15.60
CA LYS A 7 10.87 23.16 14.57
C LYS A 7 10.22 23.24 13.20
N PRO A 8 10.99 23.16 12.10
CA PRO A 8 10.44 23.19 10.76
C PRO A 8 9.67 21.90 10.45
N CYS A 9 8.59 22.03 9.68
CA CYS A 9 7.90 20.91 9.07
C CYS A 9 8.82 20.19 8.08
N ALA A 10 8.97 18.88 8.21
CA ALA A 10 9.87 18.10 7.36
C ALA A 10 9.46 18.04 5.87
N ARG A 11 8.23 18.44 5.51
CA ARG A 11 7.74 18.45 4.12
C ARG A 11 7.81 19.84 3.48
N CYS A 12 7.36 20.88 4.18
CA CYS A 12 7.21 22.22 3.60
C CYS A 12 8.11 23.29 4.23
N GLY A 13 8.94 22.93 5.21
CA GLY A 13 9.87 23.85 5.88
C GLY A 13 9.22 24.87 6.82
N LYS A 14 7.90 25.06 6.77
CA LYS A 14 7.18 26.01 7.65
C LYS A 14 7.47 25.72 9.12
N MET A 15 7.76 26.77 9.88
CA MET A 15 8.02 26.67 11.31
C MET A 15 6.75 26.25 12.06
N MET A 16 6.87 25.21 12.86
CA MET A 16 5.80 24.73 13.73
C MET A 16 6.14 25.18 15.15
N LEU A 17 5.39 26.14 15.66
CA LEU A 17 5.55 26.63 17.03
C LEU A 17 4.92 25.66 18.02
N HIS A 18 5.57 25.43 19.15
CA HIS A 18 5.12 24.55 20.23
C HIS A 18 4.70 23.17 19.75
N ALA A 19 5.45 22.60 18.80
CA ALA A 19 5.15 21.27 18.25
C ALA A 19 5.70 20.17 19.16
N TYR A 20 4.98 19.06 19.25
CA TYR A 20 5.50 17.88 19.94
C TYR A 20 6.81 17.42 19.29
N CYS A 21 7.77 16.99 20.12
CA CYS A 21 9.06 16.49 19.64
C CYS A 21 8.89 15.30 18.66
N SER A 22 7.84 14.50 18.78
CA SER A 22 7.49 13.42 17.85
C SER A 22 6.81 13.87 16.54
N GLN A 23 6.24 15.08 16.49
CA GLN A 23 5.50 15.57 15.33
C GLN A 23 6.44 15.98 14.19
N ARG A 24 6.42 15.27 13.06
CA ARG A 24 7.33 15.56 11.92
C ARG A 24 6.77 16.58 10.92
N TYR A 25 5.45 16.69 10.84
CA TYR A 25 4.76 17.47 9.81
C TYR A 25 3.75 18.43 10.42
N CYS A 26 3.58 19.59 9.79
CA CYS A 26 2.51 20.51 10.15
C CYS A 26 1.15 19.89 9.80
N LYS A 27 0.06 20.40 10.39
CA LYS A 27 -1.28 19.80 10.25
C LYS A 27 -1.70 19.57 8.79
N ALA A 28 -1.43 20.55 7.91
CA ALA A 28 -1.72 20.43 6.48
C ALA A 28 -0.87 19.34 5.80
N CYS A 29 0.45 19.34 6.01
CA CYS A 29 1.33 18.33 5.43
C CYS A 29 1.09 16.94 6.01
N ALA A 30 0.69 16.81 7.27
CA ALA A 30 0.37 15.55 7.89
C ALA A 30 -0.81 14.86 7.20
N LEU A 31 -1.85 15.62 6.81
CA LEU A 31 -2.98 15.09 6.04
C LEU A 31 -2.54 14.58 4.66
N LEU A 32 -1.73 15.36 3.96
CA LEU A 32 -1.21 14.98 2.64
C LEU A 32 -0.31 13.74 2.71
N VAL A 33 0.60 13.66 3.69
CA VAL A 33 1.46 12.48 3.87
C VAL A 33 0.60 11.24 4.15
N ARG A 34 -0.44 11.36 4.99
CA ARG A 34 -1.36 10.24 5.25
C ARG A 34 -2.13 9.79 4.01
N SER A 35 -2.54 10.71 3.14
CA SER A 35 -3.20 10.33 1.88
C SER A 35 -2.24 9.63 0.93
N ASP A 36 -1.01 10.15 0.80
CA ASP A 36 0.03 9.57 -0.05
C ASP A 36 0.36 8.13 0.42
N ASP A 37 0.55 7.94 1.74
CA ASP A 37 0.78 6.63 2.35
C ASP A 37 -0.40 5.67 2.12
N ALA A 38 -1.64 6.16 2.21
CA ALA A 38 -2.83 5.35 1.97
C ALA A 38 -2.92 4.87 0.51
N ILE A 39 -2.56 5.72 -0.45
CA ILE A 39 -2.51 5.35 -1.88
C ILE A 39 -1.47 4.26 -2.11
N ILE A 40 -0.26 4.45 -1.58
CA ILE A 40 0.83 3.47 -1.69
C ILE A 40 0.44 2.14 -1.02
N SER A 41 -0.16 2.19 0.17
CA SER A 41 -0.62 1.01 0.89
C SER A 41 -1.68 0.24 0.12
N ARG A 42 -2.67 0.93 -0.46
CA ARG A 42 -3.70 0.31 -1.32
C ARG A 42 -3.09 -0.33 -2.56
N ALA A 43 -2.13 0.32 -3.21
CA ALA A 43 -1.42 -0.24 -4.35
C ALA A 43 -0.67 -1.53 -3.96
N LYS A 44 0.10 -1.50 -2.86
CA LYS A 44 0.78 -2.69 -2.30
C LYS A 44 -0.21 -3.81 -1.98
N GLN A 45 -1.36 -3.49 -1.41
CA GLN A 45 -2.39 -4.47 -1.09
C GLN A 45 -2.99 -5.11 -2.34
N ARG A 46 -3.26 -4.33 -3.40
CA ARG A 46 -3.72 -4.86 -4.70
C ARG A 46 -2.70 -5.82 -5.30
N SER A 47 -1.42 -5.46 -5.33
CA SER A 47 -0.36 -6.36 -5.81
C SER A 47 -0.21 -7.62 -4.95
N ARG A 48 -0.42 -7.53 -3.63
CA ARG A 48 -0.42 -8.70 -2.75
C ARG A 48 -1.59 -9.64 -3.06
N ARG A 49 -2.79 -9.08 -3.26
CA ARG A 49 -3.99 -9.87 -3.64
C ARG A 49 -3.79 -10.55 -5.00
N ALA A 50 -3.30 -9.82 -6.01
CA ALA A 50 -3.01 -10.39 -7.32
C ALA A 50 -2.00 -11.55 -7.25
N ARG A 51 -0.91 -11.39 -6.51
CA ARG A 51 0.07 -12.47 -6.29
C ARG A 51 -0.53 -13.67 -5.56
N SER A 52 -1.33 -13.42 -4.52
CA SER A 52 -2.01 -14.48 -3.78
C SER A 52 -2.98 -15.25 -4.68
N GLU A 53 -3.68 -14.56 -5.57
CA GLU A 53 -4.62 -15.18 -6.50
C GLU A 53 -3.88 -16.02 -7.55
N ILE A 54 -2.80 -15.49 -8.12
CA ILE A 54 -1.93 -16.25 -9.03
C ILE A 54 -1.39 -17.50 -8.33
N ALA A 55 -0.95 -17.40 -7.08
CA ALA A 55 -0.48 -18.55 -6.32
C ALA A 55 -1.59 -19.59 -6.08
N ARG A 56 -2.81 -19.13 -5.73
CA ARG A 56 -3.99 -19.97 -5.54
C ARG A 56 -4.32 -20.74 -6.82
N VAL A 57 -4.40 -20.05 -7.96
CA VAL A 57 -4.70 -20.66 -9.26
C VAL A 57 -3.60 -21.63 -9.68
N ASN A 58 -2.33 -21.31 -9.45
CA ASN A 58 -1.22 -22.24 -9.71
C ASN A 58 -1.32 -23.51 -8.86
N ALA A 59 -1.73 -23.41 -7.60
CA ALA A 59 -1.92 -24.58 -6.74
C ALA A 59 -3.06 -25.49 -7.25
N LEU A 60 -4.18 -24.89 -7.68
CA LEU A 60 -5.29 -25.63 -8.28
C LEU A 60 -4.89 -26.30 -9.60
N ALA A 61 -4.17 -25.58 -10.47
CA ALA A 61 -3.64 -26.13 -11.71
C ALA A 61 -2.76 -27.36 -11.45
N ARG A 62 -1.84 -27.26 -10.48
CA ARG A 62 -0.97 -28.38 -10.07
C ARG A 62 -1.75 -29.55 -9.50
N ALA A 63 -2.80 -29.30 -8.72
CA ALA A 63 -3.66 -30.36 -8.19
C ALA A 63 -4.37 -31.15 -9.30
N GLU A 64 -4.66 -30.51 -10.44
CA GLU A 64 -5.22 -31.14 -11.63
C GLU A 64 -4.16 -31.64 -12.63
N GLY A 65 -2.86 -31.57 -12.28
CA GLY A 65 -1.77 -31.95 -13.19
C GLY A 65 -1.61 -31.05 -14.42
N LYS A 66 -2.14 -29.83 -14.37
CA LYS A 66 -2.18 -28.87 -15.48
C LYS A 66 -1.20 -27.72 -15.25
N THR A 67 -0.80 -27.08 -16.34
CA THR A 67 -0.14 -25.76 -16.28
C THR A 67 -1.17 -24.67 -15.98
N TYR A 68 -0.73 -23.54 -15.43
CA TYR A 68 -1.59 -22.38 -15.15
C TYR A 68 -2.44 -22.00 -16.37
N GLY A 69 -1.84 -21.89 -17.56
CA GLY A 69 -2.53 -21.51 -18.78
C GLY A 69 -3.61 -22.50 -19.21
N CYS A 70 -3.31 -23.81 -19.12
CA CYS A 70 -4.30 -24.85 -19.41
C CYS A 70 -5.45 -24.84 -18.40
N TYR A 71 -5.15 -24.63 -17.12
CA TYR A 71 -6.18 -24.54 -16.08
C TYR A 71 -7.11 -23.34 -16.32
N VAL A 72 -6.56 -22.15 -16.56
CA VAL A 72 -7.34 -20.94 -16.81
C VAL A 72 -8.20 -21.07 -18.07
N ALA A 73 -7.67 -21.63 -19.16
CA ALA A 73 -8.42 -21.81 -20.40
C ALA A 73 -9.62 -22.78 -20.29
N LEU A 74 -9.59 -23.70 -19.32
CA LEU A 74 -10.66 -24.66 -19.07
C LEU A 74 -11.70 -24.14 -18.07
N HIS A 75 -11.27 -23.34 -17.09
CA HIS A 75 -12.10 -22.94 -15.95
C HIS A 75 -12.58 -21.49 -15.98
N GLU A 76 -11.92 -20.58 -16.71
CA GLU A 76 -12.48 -19.25 -16.97
C GLU A 76 -13.36 -19.30 -18.23
N PRO A 77 -14.64 -18.89 -18.17
CA PRO A 77 -15.47 -18.81 -19.36
C PRO A 77 -14.85 -17.81 -20.33
N ARG A 78 -14.73 -18.20 -21.60
CA ARG A 78 -14.42 -17.25 -22.68
C ARG A 78 -15.44 -16.12 -22.57
N LYS A 79 -14.98 -14.93 -22.16
CA LYS A 79 -15.76 -13.69 -22.29
C LYS A 79 -15.92 -13.45 -23.79
N GLY A 80 -16.98 -14.02 -24.35
CA GLY A 80 -17.52 -13.67 -25.66
C GLY A 80 -18.27 -12.35 -25.57
#